data_AF-A0A9P8L7U0-F1
#
_entry.id   AF-A0A9P8L7U0-F1
#
_cell.length_a   1.000
_cell.length_b   1.000
_cell.length_c   1.000
_cell.angle_alpha   90.00
_cell.angle_beta   90.00
_cell.angle_gamma   90.00
#
_symmetry.space_group_name_H-M   'P 1'
#
loop_
_entity.id
_entity.type
_entity.pdbx_description
1 polymer ?
#
loop_
_entity_poly.entity_id
_entity_poly.type
_entity_poly.pdbx_seq_one_letter_code
_entity_poly.pdbx_strand_id
1 'polypeptide(L)'
;MSGYKQVSRPLLLLCRQKALVQEARIHAPTVSRGFTSSRPLRDESLSEAASSPTVALDPALVSTPREEKILMRMGVKPIGSRRRRAALQTCANVPFEQLPYQCFQEARKILLADREEKLREIELERARIARLKEQDAAVSGGEAQKQVRLRSMMDRLERLKILADINDPVVRKRYEDGKGDMNKPIYRYLADKEWRRYRRPLLVQRITQMAVAPDILPHLDPVVDVRLAFGRRNVQPGDFVNSRVSEMPPKLRVQVFDKGERLVSIAIVDPDVPDIESDAFKYRCHFLAANIRLSPTEASLPLSKLSGDTQILLPWLPPFVQKGSPYHRYSVFLLLQPDRKELDVASLRETVERDGFNLRSFTGKHSLRPVGVNMFRGIWDEGTAGVMKRAGVEGANVEFKRRRIEPLKKPVLPLPRKKVEPFWKSR
;
A
#
# COMPACT_ATOMS: atom_id res chain seq x y z
N MET A 1 26.61 36.44 -18.48
CA MET A 1 26.32 35.09 -19.05
C MET A 1 25.15 34.54 -18.23
N SER A 2 23.91 34.60 -18.73
CA SER A 2 23.28 33.56 -19.57
C SER A 2 23.39 32.16 -18.91
N GLY A 3 22.34 31.49 -18.44
CA GLY A 3 20.90 31.83 -18.44
C GLY A 3 20.07 30.71 -19.07
N TYR A 4 19.48 29.83 -18.25
CA TYR A 4 18.46 28.88 -18.68
C TYR A 4 17.32 28.79 -17.68
N LYS A 5 16.17 29.37 -18.04
CA LYS A 5 14.91 29.24 -17.31
C LYS A 5 14.18 27.97 -17.73
N GLN A 6 13.26 27.54 -16.87
CA GLN A 6 12.33 26.42 -17.07
C GLN A 6 11.63 26.49 -18.44
N VAL A 7 11.52 25.35 -19.12
CA VAL A 7 10.62 25.17 -20.27
C VAL A 7 9.55 24.14 -19.91
N SER A 8 8.34 24.64 -19.70
CA SER A 8 7.12 23.85 -19.58
C SER A 8 6.62 23.42 -20.97
N ARG A 9 5.98 22.25 -21.04
CA ARG A 9 5.28 21.78 -22.27
C ARG A 9 4.02 22.62 -22.51
N PRO A 10 3.61 22.78 -23.78
CA PRO A 10 2.40 22.05 -24.18
C PRO A 10 2.48 21.44 -25.60
N LEU A 11 2.14 20.15 -25.71
CA LEU A 11 1.84 19.49 -26.99
C LEU A 11 0.34 19.12 -27.03
N LEU A 12 -0.50 20.09 -27.37
CA LEU A 12 -1.93 19.92 -27.64
C LEU A 12 -2.39 20.95 -28.68
N LEU A 13 -1.97 20.79 -29.94
CA LEU A 13 -2.48 21.62 -31.05
C LEU A 13 -2.25 20.94 -32.41
N LEU A 14 -3.18 20.08 -32.79
CA LEU A 14 -3.47 19.64 -34.17
C LEU A 14 -4.90 19.06 -34.17
N CYS A 15 -5.60 19.13 -35.30
CA CYS A 15 -7.02 18.77 -35.48
C CYS A 15 -8.06 19.69 -34.80
N ARG A 16 -8.10 20.97 -35.21
CA ARG A 16 -9.36 21.77 -35.26
C ARG A 16 -9.27 22.92 -36.27
N GLN A 17 -9.42 22.59 -37.55
CA GLN A 17 -9.68 23.55 -38.62
C GLN A 17 -10.91 23.08 -39.42
N LYS A 18 -12.00 23.85 -39.31
CA LYS A 18 -13.08 24.11 -40.29
C LYS A 18 -14.22 24.83 -39.56
N ALA A 19 -14.83 25.83 -40.23
CA ALA A 19 -15.85 26.79 -39.77
C ALA A 19 -15.33 28.11 -39.15
N LEU A 20 -14.90 29.02 -40.03
CA LEU A 20 -15.10 30.48 -39.90
C LEU A 20 -16.26 30.87 -40.84
N VAL A 21 -16.83 32.07 -40.64
CA VAL A 21 -18.12 32.64 -41.12
C VAL A 21 -19.15 32.60 -39.97
N GLN A 22 -19.72 33.70 -39.46
CA GLN A 22 -19.82 35.09 -39.96
C GLN A 22 -19.82 36.10 -38.77
N GLU A 23 -19.47 37.37 -39.01
CA GLU A 23 -19.56 38.44 -38.00
C GLU A 23 -20.97 39.05 -37.92
N ALA A 24 -21.38 39.54 -36.73
CA ALA A 24 -22.44 40.54 -36.61
C ALA A 24 -22.31 41.40 -35.34
N ARG A 25 -22.57 42.71 -35.49
CA ARG A 25 -22.20 43.83 -34.62
C ARG A 25 -23.41 44.77 -34.48
N ILE A 26 -23.76 45.43 -33.37
CA ILE A 26 -23.37 45.48 -31.93
C ILE A 26 -24.65 45.89 -31.15
N HIS A 27 -24.70 45.79 -29.81
CA HIS A 27 -25.34 46.73 -28.84
C HIS A 27 -26.02 46.06 -27.63
N ALA A 28 -25.71 46.56 -26.43
CA ALA A 28 -26.53 46.43 -25.23
C ALA A 28 -27.29 47.75 -25.00
N PRO A 29 -28.43 47.72 -24.30
CA PRO A 29 -28.50 48.54 -23.09
C PRO A 29 -29.17 47.85 -21.89
N THR A 30 -28.77 48.28 -20.70
CA THR A 30 -29.42 47.99 -19.40
C THR A 30 -30.67 48.82 -19.17
N VAL A 31 -31.80 48.21 -18.79
CA VAL A 31 -32.92 48.84 -18.05
C VAL A 31 -33.48 47.87 -16.99
N SER A 32 -34.16 48.44 -16.00
CA SER A 32 -34.51 47.93 -14.68
C SER A 32 -35.71 46.97 -14.55
N ARG A 33 -35.83 46.43 -13.32
CA ARG A 33 -36.89 45.57 -12.74
C ARG A 33 -38.34 45.95 -13.09
N GLY A 34 -39.20 44.92 -13.14
CA GLY A 34 -40.64 45.00 -12.91
C GLY A 34 -41.22 43.66 -12.44
N PHE A 35 -41.92 43.65 -11.31
CA PHE A 35 -42.74 42.50 -10.85
C PHE A 35 -44.09 42.54 -11.56
N THR A 36 -44.63 41.41 -12.03
CA THR A 36 -46.06 41.03 -11.88
C THR A 36 -46.34 39.61 -12.37
N SER A 37 -47.44 39.06 -11.87
CA SER A 37 -47.92 37.68 -12.05
C SER A 37 -48.82 37.51 -13.28
N SER A 38 -48.63 36.42 -14.02
CA SER A 38 -49.73 35.57 -14.50
C SER A 38 -49.20 34.22 -14.98
N ARG A 39 -49.89 33.13 -14.61
CA ARG A 39 -49.69 31.80 -15.20
C ARG A 39 -50.70 31.62 -16.33
N PRO A 40 -50.30 31.27 -17.56
CA PRO A 40 -51.19 30.55 -18.46
C PRO A 40 -51.20 29.06 -18.06
N LEU A 41 -52.40 28.52 -17.84
CA LEU A 41 -52.62 27.07 -17.87
C LEU A 41 -52.18 26.55 -19.24
N ARG A 42 -51.43 25.45 -19.27
CA ARG A 42 -51.10 24.74 -20.50
C ARG A 42 -51.64 23.32 -20.36
N ASP A 43 -52.56 22.97 -21.26
CA ASP A 43 -53.27 21.69 -21.26
C ASP A 43 -52.33 20.49 -21.18
N GLU A 44 -52.72 19.52 -20.35
CA GLU A 44 -52.09 18.21 -20.30
C GLU A 44 -52.61 17.36 -21.47
N SER A 45 -51.94 17.45 -22.62
CA SER A 45 -52.00 16.38 -23.61
C SER A 45 -51.07 15.24 -23.17
N LEU A 46 -51.64 14.30 -22.41
CA LEU A 46 -51.06 12.98 -22.14
C LEU A 46 -50.86 12.21 -23.45
N SER A 47 -49.77 12.52 -24.14
CA SER A 47 -49.20 11.63 -25.14
C SER A 47 -48.48 10.53 -24.40
N GLU A 48 -49.08 9.33 -24.37
CA GLU A 48 -48.42 8.12 -23.92
C GLU A 48 -47.15 7.92 -24.75
N ALA A 49 -46.01 8.25 -24.17
CA ALA A 49 -44.71 8.02 -24.77
C ALA A 49 -44.50 6.50 -24.83
N ALA A 50 -44.90 5.90 -25.96
CA ALA A 50 -44.65 4.51 -26.28
C ALA A 50 -43.22 4.17 -25.88
N SER A 51 -43.08 3.20 -24.97
CA SER A 51 -41.80 2.86 -24.37
C SER A 51 -40.81 2.47 -25.47
N SER A 52 -39.90 3.39 -25.80
CA SER A 52 -38.85 3.16 -26.78
C SER A 52 -38.09 1.88 -26.38
N PRO A 53 -37.84 0.94 -27.30
CA PRO A 53 -37.14 -0.29 -26.96
C PRO A 53 -35.84 0.10 -26.27
N THR A 54 -35.62 -0.43 -25.08
CA THR A 54 -34.40 -0.18 -24.31
C THR A 54 -33.25 -0.82 -25.07
N VAL A 55 -32.62 -0.03 -25.94
CA VAL A 55 -31.48 -0.45 -26.75
C VAL A 55 -30.48 -1.11 -25.82
N ALA A 56 -30.24 -2.41 -26.03
CA ALA A 56 -29.33 -3.20 -25.22
C ALA A 56 -27.91 -2.71 -25.47
N LEU A 57 -27.51 -1.68 -24.71
CA LEU A 57 -26.21 -1.05 -24.83
C LEU A 57 -25.12 -2.07 -24.43
N ASP A 58 -24.19 -2.36 -25.34
CA ASP A 58 -23.07 -3.25 -25.02
C ASP A 58 -22.07 -2.53 -24.09
N PRO A 59 -21.84 -3.03 -22.85
CA PRO A 59 -20.86 -2.45 -21.93
C PRO A 59 -19.41 -2.51 -22.43
N ALA A 60 -19.10 -3.32 -23.45
CA ALA A 60 -17.79 -3.37 -24.08
C ALA A 60 -17.57 -2.31 -25.18
N LEU A 61 -18.63 -1.69 -25.71
CA LEU A 61 -18.56 -0.77 -26.86
C LEU A 61 -19.03 0.66 -26.55
N VAL A 62 -19.99 0.86 -25.64
CA VAL A 62 -20.47 2.20 -25.23
C VAL A 62 -19.30 3.13 -24.98
N SER A 63 -19.29 4.32 -25.58
CA SER A 63 -18.17 5.27 -25.46
C SER A 63 -18.59 6.67 -25.01
N THR A 64 -19.87 7.03 -25.17
CA THR A 64 -20.34 8.38 -24.80
C THR A 64 -20.72 8.48 -23.30
N PRO A 65 -20.53 9.66 -22.66
CA PRO A 65 -20.91 9.85 -21.26
C PRO A 65 -22.43 9.77 -21.00
N ARG A 66 -23.28 9.84 -22.04
CA ARG A 66 -24.73 9.70 -21.91
C ARG A 66 -25.12 8.23 -21.81
N GLU A 67 -24.66 7.40 -22.75
CA GLU A 67 -24.83 5.94 -22.73
C GLU A 67 -24.25 5.31 -21.45
N GLU A 68 -23.08 5.77 -20.98
CA GLU A 68 -22.51 5.28 -19.71
C GLU A 68 -23.43 5.50 -18.51
N LYS A 69 -24.12 6.64 -18.45
CA LYS A 69 -25.07 6.93 -17.36
C LYS A 69 -26.31 6.03 -17.46
N ILE A 70 -26.73 5.66 -18.68
CA ILE A 70 -27.83 4.72 -18.92
C ILE A 70 -27.41 3.32 -18.46
N LEU A 71 -26.24 2.83 -18.88
CA LEU A 71 -25.67 1.55 -18.42
C LEU A 71 -25.52 1.48 -16.91
N MET A 72 -24.96 2.52 -16.28
CA MET A 72 -24.79 2.56 -14.82
C MET A 72 -26.13 2.60 -14.09
N ARG A 73 -27.18 3.20 -14.68
CA ARG A 73 -28.55 3.16 -14.15
C ARG A 73 -29.18 1.76 -14.29
N MET A 74 -28.81 1.01 -15.33
CA MET A 74 -29.13 -0.42 -15.49
C MET A 74 -28.25 -1.33 -14.60
N GLY A 75 -27.42 -0.77 -13.72
CA GLY A 75 -26.53 -1.52 -12.81
C GLY A 75 -25.26 -2.08 -13.46
N VAL A 76 -25.12 -2.00 -14.79
CA VAL A 76 -23.98 -2.55 -15.53
C VAL A 76 -22.86 -1.50 -15.64
N LYS A 77 -21.64 -1.88 -15.25
CA LYS A 77 -20.46 -0.99 -15.36
C LYS A 77 -19.78 -1.20 -16.72
N PRO A 78 -19.39 -0.12 -17.43
CA PRO A 78 -18.72 -0.23 -18.72
C PRO A 78 -17.31 -0.83 -18.57
N ILE A 79 -16.88 -1.62 -19.57
CA ILE A 79 -15.66 -2.43 -19.50
C ILE A 79 -14.44 -1.62 -19.97
N GLY A 80 -13.68 -1.13 -18.99
CA GLY A 80 -12.42 -0.41 -19.21
C GLY A 80 -12.60 1.06 -19.61
N SER A 81 -11.51 1.68 -20.07
CA SER A 81 -11.49 3.10 -20.37
C SER A 81 -12.36 3.47 -21.60
N ARG A 82 -12.86 4.70 -21.64
CA ARG A 82 -13.57 5.24 -22.82
C ARG A 82 -12.75 5.12 -24.10
N ARG A 83 -11.44 5.38 -24.02
CA ARG A 83 -10.50 5.23 -25.14
C ARG A 83 -10.47 3.80 -25.68
N ARG A 84 -10.49 2.77 -24.82
CA ARG A 84 -10.55 1.36 -25.26
C ARG A 84 -11.85 1.10 -26.02
N ARG A 85 -12.98 1.56 -25.51
CA ARG A 85 -14.32 1.32 -26.08
C ARG A 85 -14.49 2.02 -27.43
N ALA A 86 -14.09 3.29 -27.53
CA ALA A 86 -14.02 4.02 -28.79
C ALA A 86 -13.06 3.38 -29.82
N ALA A 87 -11.91 2.86 -29.38
CA ALA A 87 -10.99 2.16 -30.27
C ALA A 87 -11.58 0.83 -30.79
N LEU A 88 -12.35 0.09 -29.97
CA LEU A 88 -13.05 -1.12 -30.43
C LEU A 88 -14.20 -0.83 -31.41
N GLN A 89 -14.81 0.36 -31.34
CA GLN A 89 -15.81 0.80 -32.32
C GLN A 89 -15.20 1.23 -33.67
N THR A 90 -13.95 1.70 -33.68
CA THR A 90 -13.33 2.38 -34.83
C THR A 90 -12.20 1.59 -35.50
N CYS A 91 -11.55 0.67 -34.78
CA CYS A 91 -10.43 -0.14 -35.27
C CYS A 91 -10.86 -1.60 -35.48
N ALA A 92 -10.26 -2.27 -36.45
CA ALA A 92 -10.44 -3.70 -36.65
C ALA A 92 -9.99 -4.51 -35.41
N ASN A 93 -10.73 -5.57 -35.09
CA ASN A 93 -10.49 -6.42 -33.93
C ASN A 93 -9.33 -7.43 -34.15
N VAL A 94 -8.15 -6.92 -34.48
CA VAL A 94 -6.93 -7.71 -34.70
C VAL A 94 -6.24 -7.98 -33.35
N PRO A 95 -5.83 -9.22 -33.04
CA PRO A 95 -5.02 -9.51 -31.86
C PRO A 95 -3.72 -8.68 -31.83
N PHE A 96 -3.35 -8.20 -30.64
CA PHE A 96 -2.18 -7.33 -30.45
C PHE A 96 -0.87 -7.92 -31.02
N GLU A 97 -0.70 -9.23 -30.93
CA GLU A 97 0.46 -9.96 -31.46
C GLU A 97 0.50 -10.05 -33.00
N GLN A 98 -0.63 -9.84 -33.67
CA GLN A 98 -0.81 -9.96 -35.12
C GLN A 98 -0.84 -8.60 -35.83
N LEU A 99 -0.53 -7.50 -35.12
CA LEU A 99 -0.48 -6.17 -35.72
C LEU A 99 0.62 -6.10 -36.80
N PRO A 100 0.31 -5.63 -38.03
CA PRO A 100 1.19 -5.73 -39.20
C PRO A 100 2.27 -4.64 -39.24
N TYR A 101 3.01 -4.47 -38.14
CA TYR A 101 4.18 -3.59 -38.07
C TYR A 101 5.46 -4.41 -38.23
N GLN A 102 6.25 -4.13 -39.28
CA GLN A 102 7.43 -4.92 -39.64
C GLN A 102 8.40 -5.14 -38.46
N CYS A 103 8.95 -4.07 -37.89
CA CYS A 103 9.89 -4.12 -36.77
C CYS A 103 9.32 -4.86 -35.54
N PHE A 104 8.02 -4.74 -35.27
CA PHE A 104 7.36 -5.48 -34.18
C PHE A 104 7.31 -6.99 -34.46
N GLN A 105 6.99 -7.39 -35.69
CA GLN A 105 6.96 -8.81 -36.07
C GLN A 105 8.36 -9.42 -36.16
N GLU A 106 9.35 -8.69 -36.65
CA GLU A 106 10.76 -9.11 -36.66
C GLU A 106 11.30 -9.28 -35.23
N ALA A 107 11.08 -8.30 -34.35
CA ALA A 107 11.42 -8.42 -32.94
C ALA A 107 10.70 -9.60 -32.27
N ARG A 108 9.42 -9.82 -32.57
CA ARG A 108 8.66 -10.97 -32.05
C ARG A 108 9.22 -12.31 -32.52
N LYS A 109 9.72 -12.44 -33.76
CA LYS A 109 10.42 -13.65 -34.23
C LYS A 109 11.67 -13.94 -33.38
N ILE A 110 12.50 -12.92 -33.11
CA ILE A 110 13.70 -13.06 -32.27
C ILE A 110 13.32 -13.52 -30.85
N LEU A 111 12.30 -12.91 -30.25
CA LEU A 111 11.85 -13.27 -28.90
C LEU A 111 11.21 -14.67 -28.83
N LEU A 112 10.56 -15.13 -29.90
CA LEU A 112 10.04 -16.50 -29.97
C LEU A 112 11.18 -17.53 -30.05
N ALA A 113 12.22 -17.27 -30.85
CA ALA A 113 13.39 -18.14 -30.94
C ALA A 113 14.14 -18.24 -29.60
N ASP A 114 14.43 -17.11 -28.93
CA ASP A 114 15.00 -17.10 -27.57
C ASP A 114 14.14 -17.88 -26.58
N ARG A 115 12.81 -17.70 -26.63
CA ARG A 115 11.88 -18.43 -25.78
C ARG A 115 11.91 -19.94 -26.01
N GLU A 116 11.99 -20.40 -27.26
CA GLU A 116 12.15 -21.82 -27.58
C GLU A 116 13.44 -22.41 -27.01
N GLU A 117 14.56 -21.70 -27.11
CA GLU A 117 15.82 -22.12 -26.46
C GLU A 117 15.64 -22.25 -24.94
N LYS A 118 15.03 -21.26 -24.28
CA LYS A 118 14.80 -21.32 -22.83
C LYS A 118 13.81 -22.41 -22.43
N LEU A 119 12.85 -22.78 -23.28
CA LEU A 119 12.01 -23.97 -23.05
C LEU A 119 12.83 -25.26 -23.10
N ARG A 120 13.71 -25.43 -24.10
CA ARG A 120 14.63 -26.58 -24.20
C ARG A 120 15.55 -26.65 -22.96
N GLU A 121 16.10 -25.53 -22.51
CA GLU A 121 16.88 -25.46 -21.26
C GLU A 121 16.06 -25.86 -20.03
N ILE A 122 14.79 -25.42 -19.93
CA ILE A 122 13.90 -25.80 -18.82
C ILE A 122 13.64 -27.31 -18.80
N GLU A 123 13.48 -27.94 -19.96
CA GLU A 123 13.29 -29.40 -20.07
C GLU A 123 14.56 -30.17 -19.66
N LEU A 124 15.74 -29.72 -20.11
CA LEU A 124 17.02 -30.29 -19.71
C LEU A 124 17.26 -30.16 -18.19
N GLU A 125 16.98 -28.99 -17.59
CA GLU A 125 17.10 -28.81 -16.14
C GLU A 125 16.06 -29.62 -15.36
N ARG A 126 14.83 -29.78 -15.86
CA ARG A 126 13.84 -30.71 -15.26
C ARG A 126 14.35 -32.15 -15.26
N ALA A 127 14.90 -32.62 -16.38
CA ALA A 127 15.46 -33.96 -16.49
C ALA A 127 16.67 -34.16 -15.55
N ARG A 128 17.54 -33.15 -15.42
CA ARG A 128 18.65 -33.14 -14.45
C ARG A 128 18.16 -33.23 -13.00
N ILE A 129 17.13 -32.45 -12.64
CA ILE A 129 16.52 -32.47 -11.30
C ILE A 129 15.86 -33.83 -11.01
N ALA A 130 15.19 -34.45 -12.00
CA ALA A 130 14.61 -35.79 -11.83
C ALA A 130 15.69 -36.83 -11.53
N ARG A 131 16.72 -36.93 -12.38
CA ARG A 131 17.86 -37.84 -12.17
C ARG A 131 18.55 -37.62 -10.82
N LEU A 132 18.79 -36.36 -10.43
CA LEU A 132 19.44 -36.05 -9.15
C LEU A 132 18.56 -36.37 -7.94
N LYS A 133 17.23 -36.37 -8.07
CA LYS A 133 16.34 -36.82 -6.98
C LYS A 133 16.41 -38.34 -6.80
N GLU A 134 16.37 -39.08 -7.92
CA GLU A 134 16.43 -40.54 -7.97
C GLU A 134 17.79 -41.09 -7.53
N GLN A 135 18.88 -40.39 -7.84
CA GLN A 135 20.25 -40.77 -7.48
C GLN A 135 20.48 -40.81 -5.95
N ASP A 136 21.16 -41.84 -5.47
CA ASP A 136 21.48 -42.00 -4.04
C ASP A 136 22.32 -40.86 -3.45
N ALA A 137 22.05 -40.55 -2.18
CA ALA A 137 22.74 -39.51 -1.43
C ALA A 137 24.24 -39.80 -1.25
N ALA A 138 24.63 -41.07 -1.13
CA ALA A 138 26.03 -41.50 -0.99
C ALA A 138 26.88 -41.06 -2.19
N VAL A 139 26.38 -41.27 -3.42
CA VAL A 139 27.07 -40.86 -4.66
C VAL A 139 27.12 -39.33 -4.82
N SER A 140 26.22 -38.61 -4.15
CA SER A 140 26.11 -37.14 -4.23
C SER A 140 26.97 -36.38 -3.21
N GLY A 141 27.80 -37.08 -2.40
CA GLY A 141 28.59 -36.46 -1.33
C GLY A 141 27.78 -36.24 -0.03
N GLY A 142 26.75 -37.06 0.19
CA GLY A 142 25.87 -36.99 1.35
C GLY A 142 24.60 -36.16 1.12
N GLU A 143 23.61 -36.36 1.98
CA GLU A 143 22.26 -35.76 1.84
C GLU A 143 22.30 -34.22 1.85
N ALA A 144 23.14 -33.62 2.70
CA ALA A 144 23.29 -32.17 2.75
C ALA A 144 23.78 -31.58 1.40
N GLN A 145 24.76 -32.22 0.74
CA GLN A 145 25.23 -31.79 -0.58
C GLN A 145 24.16 -32.00 -1.66
N LYS A 146 23.47 -33.15 -1.65
CA LYS A 146 22.33 -33.44 -2.54
C LYS A 146 21.27 -32.33 -2.44
N GLN A 147 20.87 -31.94 -1.23
CA GLN A 147 19.88 -30.89 -0.98
C GLN A 147 20.37 -29.47 -1.35
N VAL A 148 21.67 -29.18 -1.28
CA VAL A 148 22.24 -27.91 -1.81
C VAL A 148 22.19 -27.89 -3.33
N ARG A 149 22.62 -28.96 -4.00
CA ARG A 149 22.58 -29.07 -5.48
C ARG A 149 21.14 -29.00 -6.00
N LEU A 150 20.20 -29.71 -5.37
CA LEU A 150 18.78 -29.66 -5.72
C LEU A 150 18.19 -28.25 -5.59
N ARG A 151 18.49 -27.52 -4.51
CA ARG A 151 18.08 -26.11 -4.35
C ARG A 151 18.62 -25.23 -5.48
N SER A 152 19.94 -25.29 -5.73
CA SER A 152 20.57 -24.51 -6.81
C SER A 152 19.97 -24.79 -8.20
N MET A 153 19.67 -26.06 -8.52
CA MET A 153 19.00 -26.42 -9.76
C MET A 153 17.55 -25.93 -9.83
N MET A 154 16.80 -26.01 -8.72
CA MET A 154 15.44 -25.45 -8.65
C MET A 154 15.43 -23.93 -8.84
N ASP A 155 16.37 -23.21 -8.23
CA ASP A 155 16.51 -21.75 -8.38
C ASP A 155 16.87 -21.37 -9.82
N ARG A 156 17.77 -22.13 -10.47
CA ARG A 156 18.07 -21.99 -11.91
C ARG A 156 16.81 -22.21 -12.75
N LEU A 157 16.05 -23.27 -12.49
CA LEU A 157 14.81 -23.58 -13.21
C LEU A 157 13.75 -22.49 -13.03
N GLU A 158 13.63 -21.87 -11.85
CA GLU A 158 12.74 -20.71 -11.65
C GLU A 158 13.21 -19.47 -12.41
N ARG A 159 14.52 -19.21 -12.41
CA ARG A 159 15.11 -18.12 -13.21
C ARG A 159 14.86 -18.32 -14.71
N LEU A 160 15.03 -19.53 -15.24
CA LEU A 160 14.74 -19.84 -16.64
C LEU A 160 13.26 -19.65 -16.99
N LYS A 161 12.33 -20.08 -16.12
CA LYS A 161 10.89 -19.82 -16.30
C LYS A 161 10.55 -18.32 -16.35
N ILE A 162 11.27 -17.50 -15.59
CA ILE A 162 11.10 -16.04 -15.64
C ILE A 162 11.64 -15.51 -16.97
N LEU A 163 12.85 -15.91 -17.37
CA LEU A 163 13.50 -15.45 -18.61
C LEU A 163 12.70 -15.81 -19.87
N ALA A 164 12.08 -16.99 -19.92
CA ALA A 164 11.27 -17.42 -21.06
C ALA A 164 10.03 -16.53 -21.33
N ASP A 165 9.47 -15.89 -20.29
CA ASP A 165 8.22 -15.10 -20.40
C ASP A 165 8.45 -13.59 -20.10
N ILE A 166 9.66 -13.14 -19.72
CA ILE A 166 9.92 -11.74 -19.32
C ILE A 166 9.77 -10.73 -20.46
N ASN A 167 10.08 -11.15 -21.67
CA ASN A 167 10.05 -10.31 -22.87
C ASN A 167 8.69 -10.38 -23.60
N ASP A 168 7.75 -11.22 -23.14
CA ASP A 168 6.41 -11.31 -23.74
C ASP A 168 5.60 -10.02 -23.45
N PRO A 169 5.22 -9.25 -24.49
CA PRO A 169 4.47 -8.00 -24.30
C PRO A 169 3.04 -8.23 -23.78
N VAL A 170 2.45 -9.41 -24.00
CA VAL A 170 1.12 -9.77 -23.48
C VAL A 170 1.21 -10.10 -21.99
N VAL A 171 2.26 -10.79 -21.53
CA VAL A 171 2.52 -10.97 -20.08
C VAL A 171 2.71 -9.63 -19.40
N ARG A 172 3.55 -8.75 -19.97
CA ARG A 172 3.76 -7.40 -19.44
C ARG A 172 2.45 -6.60 -19.37
N LYS A 173 1.65 -6.61 -20.43
CA LYS A 173 0.32 -5.96 -20.46
C LYS A 173 -0.62 -6.52 -19.39
N ARG A 174 -0.70 -7.84 -19.22
CA ARG A 174 -1.54 -8.48 -18.19
C ARG A 174 -1.09 -8.09 -16.78
N TYR A 175 0.21 -7.94 -16.55
CA TYR A 175 0.76 -7.42 -15.29
C TYR A 175 0.34 -5.96 -15.06
N GLU A 176 0.58 -5.06 -16.03
CA GLU A 176 0.25 -3.64 -15.94
C GLU A 176 -1.28 -3.39 -15.82
N ASP A 177 -2.12 -4.22 -16.44
CA ASP A 177 -3.59 -4.23 -16.29
C ASP A 177 -4.06 -4.76 -14.91
N GLY A 178 -3.16 -5.25 -14.06
CA GLY A 178 -3.48 -5.84 -12.76
C GLY A 178 -4.15 -7.22 -12.81
N LYS A 179 -4.05 -7.92 -13.94
CA LYS A 179 -4.65 -9.24 -14.22
C LYS A 179 -3.61 -10.38 -14.25
N GLY A 180 -2.41 -10.13 -13.72
CA GLY A 180 -1.35 -11.13 -13.60
C GLY A 180 -1.70 -12.22 -12.59
N ASP A 181 -1.47 -13.48 -12.96
CA ASP A 181 -1.66 -14.63 -12.09
C ASP A 181 -0.43 -14.84 -11.19
N MET A 182 -0.56 -14.49 -9.91
CA MET A 182 0.53 -14.57 -8.94
C MET A 182 1.01 -16.00 -8.64
N ASN A 183 0.36 -17.06 -9.13
CA ASN A 183 0.96 -18.39 -9.06
C ASN A 183 2.21 -18.49 -9.96
N LYS A 184 2.19 -17.86 -11.14
CA LYS A 184 3.29 -17.92 -12.10
C LYS A 184 4.47 -17.06 -11.64
N PRO A 185 5.73 -17.55 -11.78
CA PRO A 185 6.89 -16.85 -11.24
C PRO A 185 7.14 -15.49 -11.89
N ILE A 186 6.79 -15.32 -13.17
CA ILE A 186 6.99 -14.06 -13.88
C ILE A 186 6.19 -12.89 -13.28
N TYR A 187 4.91 -13.08 -12.93
CA TYR A 187 4.10 -12.01 -12.34
C TYR A 187 4.58 -11.64 -10.93
N ARG A 188 5.02 -12.63 -10.14
CA ARG A 188 5.65 -12.39 -8.83
C ARG A 188 6.97 -11.63 -8.95
N TYR A 189 7.82 -11.99 -9.92
CA TYR A 189 9.08 -11.29 -10.20
C TYR A 189 8.86 -9.84 -10.66
N LEU A 190 7.89 -9.59 -11.54
CA LEU A 190 7.52 -8.22 -11.95
C LEU A 190 7.00 -7.40 -10.76
N ALA A 191 6.19 -8.00 -9.88
CA ALA A 191 5.68 -7.36 -8.67
C ALA A 191 6.80 -7.01 -7.68
N ASP A 192 7.74 -7.92 -7.44
CA ASP A 192 8.92 -7.68 -6.58
C ASP A 192 9.80 -6.57 -7.16
N LYS A 193 10.07 -6.61 -8.47
CA LYS A 193 10.87 -5.60 -9.17
C LYS A 193 10.25 -4.20 -9.09
N GLU A 194 8.93 -4.07 -9.26
CA GLU A 194 8.24 -2.79 -9.12
C GLU A 194 8.27 -2.28 -7.66
N TRP A 195 8.03 -3.19 -6.70
CA TRP A 195 8.05 -2.86 -5.29
C TRP A 195 9.43 -2.42 -4.80
N ARG A 196 10.49 -3.16 -5.18
CA ARG A 196 11.90 -2.81 -4.89
C ARG A 196 12.33 -1.49 -5.53
N ARG A 197 11.76 -1.11 -6.67
CA ARG A 197 12.12 0.14 -7.37
C ARG A 197 11.72 1.41 -6.62
N TYR A 198 10.64 1.39 -5.83
CA TYR A 198 10.11 2.62 -5.20
C TYR A 198 9.55 2.41 -3.80
N ARG A 199 8.63 1.44 -3.63
CA ARG A 199 7.90 1.25 -2.37
C ARG A 199 8.79 0.73 -1.24
N ARG A 200 9.69 -0.23 -1.50
CA ARG A 200 10.65 -0.73 -0.49
C ARG A 200 11.64 0.37 -0.06
N PRO A 201 12.30 1.14 -0.95
CA PRO A 201 13.14 2.28 -0.54
C PRO A 201 12.40 3.30 0.34
N LEU A 202 11.15 3.67 0.00
CA LEU A 202 10.33 4.57 0.81
C LEU A 202 10.05 3.96 2.19
N LEU A 203 9.69 2.68 2.25
CA LEU A 203 9.45 1.96 3.50
C LEU A 203 10.72 1.90 4.38
N VAL A 204 11.86 1.54 3.81
CA VAL A 204 13.16 1.48 4.51
C VAL A 204 13.57 2.87 5.03
N GLN A 205 13.40 3.92 4.23
CA GLN A 205 13.60 5.30 4.68
C GLN A 205 12.76 5.63 5.91
N ARG A 206 11.48 5.22 5.95
CA ARG A 206 10.57 5.49 7.06
C ARG A 206 10.90 4.68 8.31
N ILE A 207 11.27 3.40 8.17
CA ILE A 207 11.76 2.53 9.26
C ILE A 207 12.95 3.20 9.96
N THR A 208 13.94 3.66 9.18
CA THR A 208 15.16 4.30 9.71
C THR A 208 14.89 5.68 10.30
N GLN A 209 14.16 6.56 9.58
CA GLN A 209 13.86 7.92 10.05
C GLN A 209 13.00 7.95 11.32
N MET A 210 12.19 6.93 11.55
CA MET A 210 11.33 6.80 12.74
C MET A 210 11.84 5.74 13.71
N ALA A 211 13.13 5.35 13.63
CA ALA A 211 13.82 4.45 14.56
C ALA A 211 13.11 3.11 14.87
N VAL A 212 12.22 2.61 13.99
CA VAL A 212 11.50 1.33 14.18
C VAL A 212 12.50 0.16 14.31
N ALA A 213 13.59 0.25 13.55
CA ALA A 213 14.87 -0.32 13.92
C ALA A 213 15.79 0.84 14.34
N PRO A 214 16.47 0.78 15.50
CA PRO A 214 16.65 -0.40 16.35
C PRO A 214 15.58 -0.62 17.46
N ASP A 215 14.67 0.33 17.70
CA ASP A 215 13.88 0.41 18.94
C ASP A 215 13.03 -0.84 19.20
N ILE A 216 12.34 -1.36 18.17
CA ILE A 216 11.48 -2.55 18.32
C ILE A 216 12.25 -3.81 17.94
N LEU A 217 12.92 -3.79 16.78
CA LEU A 217 13.75 -4.88 16.29
C LEU A 217 15.13 -4.35 15.84
N PRO A 218 16.23 -5.03 16.18
CA PRO A 218 17.59 -4.52 15.92
C PRO A 218 17.93 -4.49 14.42
N HIS A 219 17.37 -5.41 13.63
CA HIS A 219 17.53 -5.47 12.19
C HIS A 219 16.20 -5.81 11.52
N LEU A 220 15.90 -5.16 10.40
CA LEU A 220 14.63 -5.30 9.69
C LEU A 220 14.82 -5.05 8.19
N ASP A 221 14.94 -6.13 7.41
CA ASP A 221 14.85 -6.07 5.96
C ASP A 221 13.47 -6.56 5.49
N PRO A 222 12.56 -5.68 5.02
CA PRO A 222 11.31 -6.10 4.42
C PRO A 222 11.54 -6.86 3.11
N VAL A 223 10.96 -8.05 3.03
CA VAL A 223 10.89 -8.93 1.85
C VAL A 223 9.47 -8.97 1.25
N VAL A 224 8.44 -8.61 2.03
CA VAL A 224 7.02 -8.67 1.67
C VAL A 224 6.41 -7.25 1.64
N ASP A 225 5.61 -6.93 0.62
CA ASP A 225 4.88 -5.65 0.52
C ASP A 225 3.64 -5.67 1.43
N VAL A 226 3.69 -4.94 2.55
CA VAL A 226 2.57 -4.78 3.48
C VAL A 226 1.96 -3.40 3.29
N ARG A 227 0.73 -3.33 2.79
CA ARG A 227 -0.05 -2.09 2.65
C ARG A 227 -1.19 -2.05 3.66
N LEU A 228 -1.40 -0.89 4.29
CA LEU A 228 -2.40 -0.69 5.34
C LEU A 228 -3.50 0.27 4.86
N ALA A 229 -4.75 -0.06 5.20
CA ALA A 229 -5.90 0.80 4.95
C ALA A 229 -6.90 0.75 6.10
N PHE A 230 -7.47 1.90 6.48
CA PHE A 230 -8.59 2.00 7.40
C PHE A 230 -9.87 2.29 6.60
N GLY A 231 -10.81 1.35 6.61
CA GLY A 231 -12.04 1.43 5.79
C GLY A 231 -11.72 1.57 4.29
N ARG A 232 -12.00 2.76 3.74
CA ARG A 232 -11.72 3.11 2.32
C ARG A 232 -10.41 3.91 2.12
N ARG A 233 -9.75 4.36 3.20
CA ARG A 233 -8.55 5.20 3.14
C ARG A 233 -7.30 4.32 3.21
N ASN A 234 -6.52 4.32 2.13
CA ASN A 234 -5.15 3.79 2.16
C ASN A 234 -4.24 4.74 2.98
N VAL A 235 -3.30 4.18 3.73
CA VAL A 235 -2.36 4.90 4.58
C VAL A 235 -0.94 4.67 4.06
N GLN A 236 -0.15 5.73 3.88
CA GLN A 236 1.26 5.59 3.52
C GLN A 236 2.11 5.28 4.76
N PRO A 237 3.28 4.61 4.61
CA PRO A 237 4.16 4.34 5.73
C PRO A 237 4.58 5.62 6.46
N GLY A 238 4.15 5.73 7.73
CA GLY A 238 4.41 6.87 8.60
C GLY A 238 3.39 8.01 8.53
N ASP A 239 2.27 7.88 7.81
CA ASP A 239 1.20 8.88 7.82
C ASP A 239 0.59 9.07 9.22
N PHE A 240 0.10 10.28 9.50
CA PHE A 240 -0.74 10.53 10.68
C PHE A 240 -2.18 10.07 10.42
N VAL A 241 -2.72 9.30 11.36
CA VAL A 241 -4.08 8.77 11.33
C VAL A 241 -4.86 9.34 12.52
N ASN A 242 -6.08 9.82 12.24
CA ASN A 242 -7.00 10.34 13.24
C ASN A 242 -7.61 9.19 14.06
N SER A 243 -7.80 9.38 15.36
CA SER A 243 -8.28 8.34 16.29
C SER A 243 -9.59 7.69 15.84
N ARG A 244 -10.54 8.49 15.32
CA ARG A 244 -11.85 8.03 14.82
C ARG A 244 -11.73 7.16 13.56
N VAL A 245 -10.63 7.30 12.81
CA VAL A 245 -10.33 6.49 11.61
C VAL A 245 -9.66 5.18 11.98
N SER A 246 -8.78 5.19 13.00
CA SER A 246 -8.12 4.00 13.53
C SER A 246 -8.90 3.25 14.60
N GLU A 247 -10.12 3.69 14.95
CA GLU A 247 -10.97 3.01 15.91
C GLU A 247 -11.28 1.57 15.49
N MET A 248 -11.61 1.35 14.22
CA MET A 248 -11.83 0.02 13.66
C MET A 248 -10.52 -0.64 13.18
N PRO A 249 -10.40 -1.97 13.31
CA PRO A 249 -9.19 -2.69 12.87
C PRO A 249 -8.89 -2.49 11.37
N PRO A 250 -7.61 -2.32 10.99
CA PRO A 250 -7.23 -2.05 9.62
C PRO A 250 -7.43 -3.27 8.71
N LYS A 251 -7.57 -2.98 7.42
CA LYS A 251 -7.38 -3.97 6.35
C LYS A 251 -5.93 -3.92 5.89
N LEU A 252 -5.27 -5.07 5.93
CA LEU A 252 -3.94 -5.26 5.35
C LEU A 252 -4.08 -5.81 3.94
N ARG A 253 -3.21 -5.35 3.04
CA ARG A 253 -2.96 -5.96 1.73
C ARG A 253 -1.51 -6.38 1.68
N VAL A 254 -1.27 -7.69 1.71
CA VAL A 254 0.05 -8.31 1.82
C VAL A 254 0.39 -8.99 0.50
N GLN A 255 1.41 -8.53 -0.22
CA GLN A 255 1.89 -9.23 -1.43
C GLN A 255 3.20 -9.96 -1.13
N VAL A 256 3.13 -11.29 -1.21
CA VAL A 256 4.29 -12.19 -1.15
C VAL A 256 4.80 -12.45 -2.58
N PHE A 257 6.11 -12.54 -2.74
CA PHE A 257 6.78 -12.75 -4.03
C PHE A 257 7.33 -14.19 -4.22
N ASP A 258 7.50 -14.95 -3.15
CA ASP A 258 7.87 -16.36 -3.23
C ASP A 258 6.66 -17.24 -3.60
N LYS A 259 6.93 -18.48 -4.00
CA LYS A 259 5.90 -19.51 -4.23
C LYS A 259 5.38 -20.10 -2.92
N GLY A 260 4.16 -20.64 -2.98
CA GLY A 260 3.61 -21.53 -1.95
C GLY A 260 3.08 -20.82 -0.70
N GLU A 261 2.18 -21.53 -0.02
CA GLU A 261 1.51 -21.09 1.19
C GLU A 261 2.43 -21.13 2.41
N ARG A 262 2.18 -20.21 3.35
CA ARG A 262 2.88 -20.11 4.63
C ARG A 262 1.93 -19.63 5.71
N LEU A 263 2.27 -19.91 6.96
CA LEU A 263 1.61 -19.31 8.12
C LEU A 263 2.40 -18.09 8.60
N VAL A 264 1.68 -17.06 9.01
CA VAL A 264 2.27 -15.85 9.57
C VAL A 264 1.55 -15.41 10.84
N SER A 265 2.30 -14.75 11.71
CA SER A 265 1.77 -13.98 12.83
C SER A 265 1.85 -12.49 12.50
N ILE A 266 0.87 -11.72 12.97
CA ILE A 266 0.80 -10.26 12.78
C ILE A 266 0.78 -9.62 14.16
N ALA A 267 1.72 -8.71 14.40
CA ALA A 267 1.85 -7.96 15.64
C ALA A 267 1.81 -6.46 15.34
N ILE A 268 1.01 -5.70 16.10
CA ILE A 268 0.94 -4.24 16.00
C ILE A 268 1.38 -3.68 17.35
N VAL A 269 2.50 -2.98 17.36
CA VAL A 269 3.21 -2.53 18.56
C VAL A 269 3.37 -1.02 18.53
N ASP A 270 3.07 -0.39 19.67
CA ASP A 270 3.37 0.99 19.99
C ASP A 270 4.57 1.00 20.97
N PRO A 271 5.73 1.59 20.62
CA PRO A 271 6.89 1.71 21.49
C PRO A 271 6.91 2.99 22.33
N ASP A 272 5.96 3.91 22.13
CA ASP A 272 6.03 5.28 22.63
C ASP A 272 5.05 5.55 23.79
N VAL A 273 4.62 4.52 24.52
CA VAL A 273 3.70 4.69 25.66
C VAL A 273 4.45 5.32 26.83
N PRO A 274 4.09 6.53 27.30
CA PRO A 274 4.83 7.22 28.36
C PRO A 274 4.66 6.52 29.71
N ASP A 275 5.78 6.36 30.43
CA ASP A 275 5.83 5.79 31.78
C ASP A 275 6.42 6.80 32.76
N ILE A 276 5.58 7.30 33.68
CA ILE A 276 5.93 8.39 34.59
C ILE A 276 6.94 7.91 35.65
N GLU A 277 6.80 6.67 36.12
CA GLU A 277 7.61 6.11 37.21
C GLU A 277 9.08 5.92 36.83
N SER A 278 9.34 5.55 35.57
CA SER A 278 10.70 5.32 35.05
C SER A 278 11.27 6.49 34.22
N ASP A 279 10.53 7.59 34.03
CA ASP A 279 10.85 8.73 33.14
C ASP A 279 11.23 8.25 31.70
N ALA A 280 10.52 7.22 31.21
CA ALA A 280 10.84 6.51 29.98
C ALA A 280 9.58 6.12 29.17
N PHE A 281 9.77 5.31 28.11
CA PHE A 281 8.68 4.76 27.30
C PHE A 281 8.60 3.23 27.44
N LYS A 282 7.37 2.72 27.51
CA LYS A 282 7.02 1.29 27.53
C LYS A 282 6.41 0.88 26.18
N TYR A 283 6.51 -0.41 25.87
CA TYR A 283 5.87 -1.01 24.70
C TYR A 283 4.44 -1.44 25.03
N ARG A 284 3.52 -1.33 24.06
CA ARG A 284 2.15 -1.84 24.13
C ARG A 284 1.77 -2.56 22.83
N CYS A 285 1.20 -3.75 22.95
CA CYS A 285 0.65 -4.46 21.80
C CYS A 285 -0.80 -4.04 21.55
N HIS A 286 -1.08 -3.41 20.40
CA HIS A 286 -2.44 -3.06 20.01
C HIS A 286 -3.19 -4.24 19.39
N PHE A 287 -2.48 -5.18 18.77
CA PHE A 287 -3.07 -6.37 18.16
C PHE A 287 -2.03 -7.47 17.97
N LEU A 288 -2.40 -8.71 18.28
CA LEU A 288 -1.57 -9.89 18.01
C LEU A 288 -2.46 -11.03 17.49
N ALA A 289 -2.09 -11.60 16.35
CA ALA A 289 -2.71 -12.80 15.81
C ALA A 289 -1.65 -13.74 15.21
N ALA A 290 -1.96 -15.03 15.18
CA ALA A 290 -1.11 -16.11 14.70
C ALA A 290 -1.84 -17.00 13.70
N ASN A 291 -1.09 -17.91 13.06
CA ASN A 291 -1.59 -19.00 12.22
C ASN A 291 -2.41 -18.52 11.02
N ILE A 292 -2.10 -17.32 10.52
CA ILE A 292 -2.80 -16.74 9.37
C ILE A 292 -2.16 -17.30 8.10
N ARG A 293 -2.96 -18.02 7.30
CA ARG A 293 -2.53 -18.54 6.01
C ARG A 293 -2.35 -17.39 5.02
N LEU A 294 -1.21 -17.37 4.34
CA LEU A 294 -0.90 -16.46 3.25
C LEU A 294 -0.41 -17.21 2.02
N SER A 295 -1.00 -16.87 0.88
CA SER A 295 -0.60 -17.29 -0.46
C SER A 295 -0.26 -16.05 -1.31
N PRO A 296 0.51 -16.18 -2.40
CA PRO A 296 0.82 -15.04 -3.28
C PRO A 296 -0.40 -14.54 -4.06
N THR A 297 -1.46 -15.34 -4.19
CA THR A 297 -2.73 -14.98 -4.83
C THR A 297 -3.68 -14.24 -3.88
N GLU A 298 -3.76 -14.64 -2.61
CA GLU A 298 -4.69 -14.08 -1.62
C GLU A 298 -4.08 -12.91 -0.85
N ALA A 299 -3.86 -11.81 -1.56
CA ALA A 299 -3.19 -10.64 -0.99
C ALA A 299 -4.04 -9.80 -0.01
N SER A 300 -5.27 -10.18 0.35
CA SER A 300 -6.25 -9.34 1.07
C SER A 300 -6.60 -9.89 2.45
N LEU A 301 -6.05 -9.28 3.51
CA LEU A 301 -6.15 -9.73 4.90
C LEU A 301 -6.84 -8.66 5.77
N PRO A 302 -8.18 -8.65 5.86
CA PRO A 302 -8.91 -7.77 6.79
C PRO A 302 -8.86 -8.33 8.23
N LEU A 303 -8.26 -7.60 9.17
CA LEU A 303 -8.09 -8.08 10.55
C LEU A 303 -9.43 -8.32 11.27
N SER A 304 -10.51 -7.64 10.88
CA SER A 304 -11.87 -7.86 11.39
C SER A 304 -12.52 -9.19 11.01
N LYS A 305 -11.93 -9.97 10.10
CA LYS A 305 -12.45 -11.30 9.69
C LYS A 305 -11.63 -12.48 10.23
N LEU A 306 -10.62 -12.22 11.05
CA LEU A 306 -9.82 -13.29 11.66
C LEU A 306 -10.64 -13.98 12.75
N SER A 307 -10.45 -15.29 12.89
CA SER A 307 -11.20 -16.10 13.85
C SER A 307 -10.79 -15.73 15.28
N GLY A 308 -11.77 -15.28 16.07
CA GLY A 308 -11.59 -14.88 17.47
C GLY A 308 -10.87 -15.95 18.28
N ASP A 309 -11.35 -17.19 18.20
CA ASP A 309 -10.94 -18.26 19.12
C ASP A 309 -9.66 -19.01 18.71
N THR A 310 -9.31 -19.01 17.42
CA THR A 310 -8.20 -19.82 16.88
C THR A 310 -7.02 -19.03 16.31
N GLN A 311 -7.17 -17.72 16.08
CA GLN A 311 -6.12 -16.90 15.45
C GLN A 311 -5.74 -15.66 16.26
N ILE A 312 -6.69 -15.01 16.93
CA ILE A 312 -6.44 -13.76 17.66
C ILE A 312 -5.91 -14.07 19.06
N LEU A 313 -4.70 -13.61 19.38
CA LEU A 313 -4.14 -13.67 20.74
C LEU A 313 -4.57 -12.44 21.53
N LEU A 314 -4.33 -11.24 20.97
CA LEU A 314 -4.76 -9.97 21.53
C LEU A 314 -5.68 -9.26 20.54
N PRO A 315 -6.96 -9.00 20.91
CA PRO A 315 -7.90 -8.31 20.02
C PRO A 315 -7.48 -6.86 19.77
N TRP A 316 -8.07 -6.25 18.73
CA TRP A 316 -7.73 -4.89 18.32
C TRP A 316 -8.09 -3.88 19.40
N LEU A 317 -7.08 -3.25 19.98
CA LEU A 317 -7.22 -2.07 20.81
C LEU A 317 -7.01 -0.83 19.92
N PRO A 318 -8.00 0.08 19.83
CA PRO A 318 -7.83 1.34 19.11
C PRO A 318 -6.55 2.09 19.50
N PRO A 319 -5.76 2.59 18.54
CA PRO A 319 -4.69 3.56 18.78
C PRO A 319 -5.19 4.79 19.53
N PHE A 320 -4.51 5.16 20.61
CA PHE A 320 -4.77 6.38 21.37
C PHE A 320 -3.44 6.96 21.89
N VAL A 321 -3.38 8.28 21.98
CA VAL A 321 -2.20 9.04 22.39
C VAL A 321 -2.68 10.06 23.41
N GLN A 322 -2.09 10.12 24.60
CA GLN A 322 -2.56 11.01 25.66
C GLN A 322 -2.24 12.49 25.34
N LYS A 323 -2.97 13.43 25.94
CA LYS A 323 -2.80 14.84 25.61
C LYS A 323 -1.40 15.32 26.05
N GLY A 324 -0.69 16.00 25.15
CA GLY A 324 0.63 16.57 25.44
C GLY A 324 1.82 15.59 25.40
N SER A 325 1.58 14.28 25.22
CA SER A 325 2.64 13.34 24.84
C SER A 325 3.07 13.61 23.37
N PRO A 326 4.24 13.13 22.92
CA PRO A 326 4.61 13.17 21.50
C PRO A 326 3.66 12.31 20.64
N TYR A 327 3.89 12.25 19.32
CA TYR A 327 3.23 11.26 18.50
C TYR A 327 3.68 9.84 18.86
N HIS A 328 2.79 8.86 18.73
CA HIS A 328 3.11 7.44 18.93
C HIS A 328 3.27 6.71 17.58
N ARG A 329 4.22 5.77 17.48
CA ARG A 329 4.60 5.02 16.27
C ARG A 329 3.98 3.61 16.25
N TYR A 330 2.80 3.48 15.67
CA TYR A 330 2.13 2.19 15.50
C TYR A 330 2.78 1.39 14.38
N SER A 331 3.60 0.41 14.77
CA SER A 331 4.38 -0.42 13.86
C SER A 331 3.73 -1.79 13.68
N VAL A 332 3.38 -2.12 12.44
CA VAL A 332 2.70 -3.34 12.02
C VAL A 332 3.73 -4.31 11.46
N PHE A 333 4.02 -5.38 12.18
CA PHE A 333 4.97 -6.42 11.79
C PHE A 333 4.25 -7.65 11.27
N LEU A 334 4.83 -8.24 10.23
CA LEU A 334 4.41 -9.51 9.65
C LEU A 334 5.55 -10.51 9.81
N LEU A 335 5.31 -11.52 10.64
CA LEU A 335 6.26 -12.49 11.13
C LEU A 335 5.99 -13.85 10.47
N LEU A 336 6.96 -14.39 9.75
CA LEU A 336 6.87 -15.73 9.17
C LEU A 336 7.08 -16.79 10.26
N GLN A 337 6.14 -17.74 10.34
CA GLN A 337 6.28 -18.92 11.20
C GLN A 337 7.18 -19.97 10.51
N PRO A 338 8.10 -20.64 11.24
CA PRO A 338 8.94 -21.70 10.67
C PRO A 338 8.10 -22.92 10.29
N ASP A 339 8.48 -23.59 9.21
CA ASP A 339 8.03 -24.93 8.77
C ASP A 339 6.50 -25.17 8.74
N ARG A 340 5.70 -24.11 8.65
CA ARG A 340 4.23 -24.14 8.79
C ARG A 340 3.77 -24.76 10.13
N LYS A 341 4.59 -24.68 11.17
CA LYS A 341 4.21 -25.09 12.52
C LYS A 341 3.23 -24.07 13.09
N GLU A 342 1.99 -24.50 13.29
CA GLU A 342 0.97 -23.70 13.98
C GLU A 342 1.43 -23.44 15.44
N LEU A 343 1.27 -22.20 15.88
CA LEU A 343 1.48 -21.82 17.28
C LEU A 343 0.23 -22.19 18.08
N ASP A 344 0.40 -22.73 19.29
CA ASP A 344 -0.73 -22.92 20.19
C ASP A 344 -1.23 -21.56 20.68
N VAL A 345 -2.43 -21.17 20.24
CA VAL A 345 -3.04 -19.88 20.56
C VAL A 345 -3.63 -19.87 21.98
N ALA A 346 -3.97 -21.03 22.55
CA ALA A 346 -4.56 -21.10 23.89
C ALA A 346 -3.52 -20.75 24.97
N SER A 347 -2.42 -21.50 25.06
CA SER A 347 -1.34 -21.21 26.03
C SER A 347 -0.70 -19.83 25.83
N LEU A 348 -0.63 -19.33 24.59
CA LEU A 348 -0.12 -18.00 24.31
C LEU A 348 -1.05 -16.87 24.78
N ARG A 349 -2.37 -17.06 24.85
CA ARG A 349 -3.27 -16.04 25.43
C ARG A 349 -3.04 -15.85 26.92
N GLU A 350 -2.74 -16.93 27.64
CA GLU A 350 -2.46 -16.90 29.08
C GLU A 350 -1.10 -16.26 29.38
N THR A 351 -0.14 -16.37 28.45
CA THR A 351 1.24 -15.90 28.64
C THR A 351 1.50 -14.49 28.09
N VAL A 352 0.70 -14.02 27.13
CA VAL A 352 0.98 -12.75 26.41
C VAL A 352 0.18 -11.59 26.98
N GLU A 353 0.86 -10.78 27.77
CA GLU A 353 0.34 -9.49 28.25
C GLU A 353 0.39 -8.40 27.16
N ARG A 354 -0.49 -7.41 27.31
CA ARG A 354 -0.64 -6.31 26.35
C ARG A 354 0.37 -5.18 26.57
N ASP A 355 0.52 -4.75 27.82
CA ASP A 355 1.49 -3.75 28.25
C ASP A 355 2.85 -4.41 28.52
N GLY A 356 3.95 -3.70 28.28
CA GLY A 356 5.30 -4.26 28.38
C GLY A 356 5.68 -5.25 27.26
N PHE A 357 4.82 -5.47 26.25
CA PHE A 357 5.01 -6.49 25.22
C PHE A 357 6.30 -6.29 24.40
N ASN A 358 7.27 -7.20 24.58
CA ASN A 358 8.54 -7.16 23.87
C ASN A 358 8.56 -8.08 22.63
N LEU A 359 8.47 -7.47 21.45
CA LEU A 359 8.46 -8.19 20.16
C LEU A 359 9.76 -8.99 19.90
N ARG A 360 10.91 -8.50 20.37
CA ARG A 360 12.21 -9.19 20.22
C ARG A 360 12.21 -10.51 20.99
N SER A 361 11.72 -10.50 22.23
CA SER A 361 11.57 -11.71 23.05
C SER A 361 10.56 -12.68 22.44
N PHE A 362 9.43 -12.17 21.92
CA PHE A 362 8.42 -13.01 21.25
C PHE A 362 8.94 -13.68 19.98
N THR A 363 9.65 -12.93 19.12
CA THR A 363 10.26 -13.48 17.90
C THR A 363 11.33 -14.52 18.20
N GLY A 364 12.17 -14.30 19.22
CA GLY A 364 13.16 -15.28 19.69
C GLY A 364 12.53 -16.58 20.22
N LYS A 365 11.59 -16.47 21.17
CA LYS A 365 10.91 -17.62 21.80
C LYS A 365 10.24 -18.57 20.79
N HIS A 366 9.66 -18.02 19.72
CA HIS A 366 8.90 -18.78 18.73
C HIS A 366 9.64 -18.94 17.38
N SER A 367 10.93 -18.58 17.31
CA SER A 367 11.76 -18.65 16.09
C SER A 367 11.11 -17.96 14.87
N LEU A 368 10.41 -16.85 15.10
CA LEU A 368 9.66 -16.13 14.06
C LEU A 368 10.55 -15.15 13.33
N ARG A 369 10.48 -15.15 11.99
CA ARG A 369 11.28 -14.24 11.16
C ARG A 369 10.46 -13.02 10.73
N PRO A 370 10.84 -11.78 11.07
CA PRO A 370 10.19 -10.60 10.51
C PRO A 370 10.44 -10.54 9.00
N VAL A 371 9.38 -10.49 8.19
CA VAL A 371 9.48 -10.48 6.70
C VAL A 371 8.74 -9.31 6.05
N GLY A 372 7.81 -8.68 6.76
CA GLY A 372 7.10 -7.50 6.30
C GLY A 372 6.86 -6.51 7.43
N VAL A 373 6.80 -5.23 7.10
CA VAL A 373 6.49 -4.16 8.04
C VAL A 373 5.73 -3.04 7.33
N ASN A 374 4.85 -2.37 8.05
CA ASN A 374 4.34 -1.05 7.73
C ASN A 374 4.17 -0.26 9.04
N MET A 375 3.95 1.04 8.99
CA MET A 375 3.72 1.84 10.19
C MET A 375 2.81 3.04 9.92
N PHE A 376 2.18 3.55 10.96
CA PHE A 376 1.47 4.82 10.95
C PHE A 376 1.68 5.53 12.30
N ARG A 377 1.28 6.80 12.40
CA ARG A 377 1.41 7.59 13.63
C ARG A 377 0.06 8.07 14.15
N GLY A 378 -0.08 8.06 15.46
CA GLY A 378 -1.20 8.72 16.15
C GLY A 378 -0.71 9.99 16.87
N ILE A 379 -1.65 10.92 17.09
CA ILE A 379 -1.50 12.09 17.97
C ILE A 379 -2.81 12.28 18.73
N TRP A 380 -2.78 12.96 19.88
CA TRP A 380 -4.01 13.38 20.54
C TRP A 380 -4.84 14.28 19.60
N ASP A 381 -6.12 13.97 19.45
CA ASP A 381 -7.10 14.73 18.68
C ASP A 381 -8.45 14.81 19.40
N GLU A 382 -9.39 15.59 18.85
CA GLU A 382 -10.76 15.75 19.36
C GLU A 382 -11.57 14.43 19.43
N GLY A 383 -11.13 13.38 18.74
CA GLY A 383 -11.79 12.07 18.78
C GLY A 383 -11.28 11.19 19.91
N THR A 384 -10.05 11.43 20.38
CA THR A 384 -9.28 10.48 21.18
C THR A 384 -9.98 10.14 22.49
N ALA A 385 -10.45 11.15 23.24
CA ALA A 385 -11.21 10.95 24.48
C ALA A 385 -12.48 10.10 24.28
N GLY A 386 -13.17 10.28 23.15
CA GLY A 386 -14.38 9.51 22.82
C GLY A 386 -14.07 8.06 22.44
N VAL A 387 -12.97 7.84 21.70
CA VAL A 387 -12.48 6.49 21.35
C VAL A 387 -12.03 5.74 22.60
N MET A 388 -11.24 6.39 23.47
CA MET A 388 -10.80 5.81 24.75
C MET A 388 -12.00 5.40 25.62
N LYS A 389 -13.00 6.28 25.78
CA LYS A 389 -14.23 5.97 26.52
C LYS A 389 -15.00 4.76 25.94
N ARG A 390 -15.09 4.62 24.61
CA ARG A 390 -15.75 3.47 23.97
C ARG A 390 -14.94 2.18 24.07
N ALA A 391 -13.62 2.29 24.12
CA ALA A 391 -12.70 1.17 24.29
C ALA A 391 -12.48 0.75 25.75
N GLY A 392 -13.09 1.44 26.73
CA GLY A 392 -12.87 1.17 28.16
C GLY A 392 -11.48 1.56 28.67
N VAL A 393 -10.81 2.52 28.00
CA VAL A 393 -9.42 2.92 28.29
C VAL A 393 -9.40 4.18 29.15
N GLU A 394 -8.67 4.12 30.27
CA GLU A 394 -8.48 5.23 31.20
C GLU A 394 -7.36 6.21 30.76
N GLY A 395 -7.25 7.35 31.43
CA GLY A 395 -6.21 8.36 31.17
C GLY A 395 -6.56 9.41 30.11
N ALA A 396 -7.80 9.44 29.60
CA ALA A 396 -8.27 10.50 28.70
C ALA A 396 -8.35 11.90 29.36
N ASN A 397 -8.32 11.94 30.69
CA ASN A 397 -8.29 13.13 31.55
C ASN A 397 -6.86 13.55 31.96
N VAL A 398 -5.82 12.83 31.51
CA VAL A 398 -4.42 13.13 31.81
C VAL A 398 -3.81 13.98 30.71
N GLU A 399 -3.04 15.00 31.09
CA GLU A 399 -2.29 15.85 30.17
C GLU A 399 -0.82 15.96 30.60
N PHE A 400 0.07 15.47 29.75
CA PHE A 400 1.51 15.64 29.92
C PHE A 400 1.95 17.05 29.58
N LYS A 401 2.85 17.59 30.39
CA LYS A 401 3.52 18.86 30.13
C LYS A 401 5.02 18.62 30.12
N ARG A 402 5.74 19.35 29.27
CA ARG A 402 7.21 19.28 29.22
C ARG A 402 7.77 19.63 30.60
N ARG A 403 8.64 18.77 31.13
CA ARG A 403 9.38 19.00 32.37
C ARG A 403 10.11 20.34 32.27
N ARG A 404 9.83 21.26 33.19
CA ARG A 404 10.54 22.55 33.26
C ARG A 404 11.95 22.27 33.78
N ILE A 405 12.96 22.61 32.98
CA ILE A 405 14.35 22.58 33.42
C ILE A 405 14.64 23.91 34.11
N GLU A 406 14.95 23.87 35.39
CA GLU A 406 15.37 25.07 36.12
C GLU A 406 16.81 25.45 35.76
N PRO A 407 17.12 26.76 35.64
CA PRO A 407 18.47 27.19 35.32
C PRO A 407 19.42 26.85 36.48
N LEU A 408 20.47 26.07 36.20
CA LEU A 408 21.49 25.68 37.19
C LEU A 408 22.23 26.89 37.83
N LYS A 409 22.20 28.05 37.17
CA LYS A 409 22.78 29.29 37.70
C LYS A 409 21.83 29.90 38.72
N LYS A 410 22.30 30.05 39.97
CA LYS A 410 21.65 30.89 40.98
C LYS A 410 21.39 32.29 40.40
N PRO A 411 20.24 32.92 40.70
CA PRO A 411 19.96 34.28 40.25
C PRO A 411 21.04 35.22 40.80
N VAL A 412 21.84 35.79 39.89
CA VAL A 412 22.87 36.77 40.24
C VAL A 412 22.16 38.09 40.49
N LEU A 413 22.41 38.72 41.65
CA LEU A 413 21.92 40.07 41.92
C LEU A 413 22.40 41.01 40.81
N PRO A 414 21.54 41.90 40.29
CA PRO A 414 21.96 42.85 39.26
C PRO A 414 23.14 43.66 39.78
N LEU A 415 24.25 43.66 39.04
CA LEU A 415 25.44 44.42 39.40
C LEU A 415 25.03 45.88 39.65
N PRO A 416 25.49 46.52 40.74
CA PRO A 416 25.20 47.92 40.99
C PRO A 416 25.68 48.71 39.76
N ARG A 417 24.78 49.52 39.19
CA ARG A 417 25.15 50.42 38.09
C ARG A 417 26.35 51.23 38.58
N LYS A 418 27.53 51.04 37.97
CA LYS A 418 28.67 51.93 38.21
C LYS A 418 28.14 53.34 38.00
N LYS A 419 28.19 54.17 39.04
CA LYS A 419 28.08 55.62 38.86
C LYS A 419 29.23 55.96 37.92
N VAL A 420 28.91 56.27 36.67
CA VAL A 420 29.87 56.89 35.76
C VAL A 420 30.06 58.28 36.34
N GLU A 421 31.10 58.45 37.14
CA GLU A 421 31.49 59.79 37.53
C GLU A 421 31.82 60.55 36.23
N PRO A 422 31.25 61.76 36.04
CA PRO A 422 31.51 62.52 34.83
C PRO A 422 33.02 62.76 34.73
N PHE A 423 33.58 62.40 33.56
CA PHE A 423 35.02 62.45 33.20
C PHE A 423 35.73 63.80 33.43
N TRP A 424 34.95 64.84 33.76
CA TRP A 424 35.31 66.23 33.94
C TRP A 424 35.81 66.58 35.36
N LYS A 425 36.03 65.58 36.23
CA LYS A 425 36.49 65.78 37.63
C LYS A 425 37.97 65.47 37.88
N SER A 426 38.76 65.19 36.84
CA SER A 426 40.20 64.95 36.97
C SER A 426 41.04 65.82 36.02
N ARG A 427 41.59 66.89 36.59
CA ARG A 427 42.41 67.96 35.99
C ARG A 427 41.66 69.02 35.20
#